data_AF-A0A165MN47-F1
#
_entry.id   AF-A0A165MN47-F1
#
_cell.length_a   1.000
_cell.length_b   1.000
_cell.length_c   1.000
_cell.angle_alpha   90.00
_cell.angle_beta   90.00
_cell.angle_gamma   90.00
#
_symmetry.space_group_name_H-M   'P 1'
#
loop_
_entity.id
_entity.type
_entity.pdbx_description
1 polymer ?
#
loop_
_entity_poly.entity_id
_entity_poly.type
_entity_poly.pdbx_seq_one_letter_code
_entity_poly.pdbx_strand_id
1 'polypeptide(L)'
;MPHASLTTAERKALGKLIYQNPSATLLAYYTYRPHAERDAQLWLSLDAEGRAEFEKQREKQADARVEHALLCEDWVDYCESVRGNRLKELRAARLSQIHERLCNLGWKEELIREQKTIREHALVEKAELLTEQDWEDMAPDFVRILHYSRDVQAMRLAAENFLEKRCFSLVSWTEVRPTLRDIECNDLFADFQPLFDPSLDSAERLRLEDIALRTFPSSVDLWRNSCVMDIIDICERPPGMDWLRPEDRPTTEEETMAVFGLATMSSLADDATTSDWESTLIILTFSLTSTSVTATATELVRASGLDPETATCKDMDIRDARIVCADCYAVAPRKASAMTWWRCLDHIERQHTGSVPVKGWFALDPDSEQRVRELSPRETVAGCSGWDCRVCGCLLADWNAVKAHFAEQQYAVTPSIEGLT
;
A
#
# COMPACT_ATOMS: atom_id res chain seq x y z
N MET A 1 -63.88 3.40 9.12
CA MET A 1 -64.43 2.18 9.74
C MET A 1 -63.64 1.89 11.00
N PRO A 2 -64.26 1.55 12.14
CA PRO A 2 -63.52 1.21 13.34
C PRO A 2 -62.77 -0.11 13.10
N HIS A 3 -61.44 -0.10 13.24
CA HIS A 3 -60.63 -1.31 13.17
C HIS A 3 -61.03 -2.22 14.33
N ALA A 4 -61.62 -3.38 14.02
CA ALA A 4 -61.85 -4.42 15.01
C ALA A 4 -60.50 -4.83 15.60
N SER A 5 -60.32 -4.59 16.90
CA SER A 5 -59.11 -4.99 17.62
C SER A 5 -59.03 -6.51 17.71
N LEU A 6 -57.90 -7.09 17.31
CA LEU A 6 -57.65 -8.53 17.40
C LEU A 6 -57.96 -9.06 18.81
N THR A 7 -58.69 -10.17 18.85
CA THR A 7 -58.97 -10.93 20.06
C THR A 7 -57.66 -11.47 20.65
N THR A 8 -57.68 -11.76 21.95
CA THR A 8 -56.52 -12.32 22.66
C THR A 8 -56.06 -13.65 22.06
N ALA A 9 -56.98 -14.45 21.53
CA ALA A 9 -56.68 -15.72 20.86
C ALA A 9 -55.94 -15.50 19.53
N GLU A 10 -56.38 -14.54 18.72
CA GLU A 10 -55.73 -14.17 17.46
C GLU A 10 -54.32 -13.61 17.70
N ARG A 11 -54.14 -12.76 18.71
CA ARG A 11 -52.81 -12.25 19.09
C ARG A 11 -51.86 -13.37 19.54
N LYS A 12 -52.37 -14.36 20.27
CA LYS A 12 -51.58 -15.50 20.75
C LYS A 12 -51.22 -16.46 19.61
N ALA A 13 -52.10 -16.65 18.63
CA ALA A 13 -51.82 -17.42 17.41
C ALA A 13 -50.77 -16.71 16.54
N LEU A 14 -50.90 -15.39 16.33
CA LEU A 14 -49.92 -14.57 15.60
C LEU A 14 -48.54 -14.62 16.28
N GLY A 15 -48.51 -14.47 17.61
CA GLY A 15 -47.28 -14.56 18.39
C GLY A 15 -46.63 -15.94 18.29
N LYS A 16 -47.40 -17.02 18.27
CA LYS A 16 -46.87 -18.38 18.14
C LYS A 16 -46.25 -18.63 16.76
N LEU A 17 -46.86 -18.10 15.70
CA LEU A 17 -46.35 -18.14 14.32
C LEU A 17 -45.02 -17.36 14.17
N ILE A 18 -44.89 -16.23 14.87
CA ILE A 18 -43.67 -15.40 14.88
C ILE A 18 -42.56 -16.04 15.73
N TYR A 19 -42.89 -16.61 16.89
CA TYR A 19 -41.89 -17.13 17.85
C TYR A 19 -41.35 -18.53 17.50
N GLN A 20 -42.10 -19.35 16.77
CA GLN A 20 -41.67 -20.72 16.45
C GLN A 20 -40.76 -20.81 15.21
N ASN A 21 -40.57 -19.72 14.49
CA ASN A 21 -39.69 -19.69 13.32
C ASN A 21 -38.73 -18.48 13.42
N PRO A 22 -37.53 -18.64 14.02
CA PRO A 22 -36.62 -17.53 14.30
C PRO A 22 -36.22 -16.71 13.07
N SER A 23 -36.15 -17.34 11.88
CA SER A 23 -35.92 -16.66 10.60
C SER A 23 -37.11 -15.80 10.15
N ALA A 24 -38.34 -16.11 10.59
CA ALA A 24 -39.53 -15.30 10.36
C ALA A 24 -39.56 -14.02 11.20
N THR A 25 -38.77 -13.92 12.27
CA THR A 25 -38.73 -12.71 13.11
C THR A 25 -38.20 -11.49 12.35
N LEU A 26 -37.25 -11.69 11.41
CA LEU A 26 -36.76 -10.62 10.53
C LEU A 26 -37.75 -10.28 9.40
N LEU A 27 -38.47 -11.28 8.87
CA LEU A 27 -39.55 -11.08 7.87
C LEU A 27 -40.83 -10.46 8.46
N ALA A 28 -41.12 -10.69 9.75
CA ALA A 28 -42.30 -10.18 10.43
C ALA A 28 -42.29 -8.66 10.59
N TYR A 29 -41.11 -8.01 10.60
CA TYR A 29 -41.00 -6.56 10.69
C TYR A 29 -41.43 -5.82 9.41
N TYR A 30 -41.58 -6.51 8.27
CA TYR A 30 -41.91 -5.87 6.99
C TYR A 30 -43.01 -6.57 6.18
N THR A 31 -43.92 -7.31 6.83
CA THR A 31 -45.12 -7.76 6.11
C THR A 31 -46.12 -6.62 5.99
N TYR A 32 -46.52 -6.29 4.75
CA TYR A 32 -47.58 -5.34 4.49
C TYR A 32 -48.85 -5.78 5.25
N ARG A 33 -49.23 -5.01 6.27
CA ARG A 33 -50.26 -5.37 7.27
C ARG A 33 -51.54 -5.97 6.67
N PRO A 34 -52.12 -5.44 5.57
CA PRO A 34 -53.28 -6.06 4.94
C PRO A 34 -53.07 -7.49 4.43
N HIS A 35 -51.84 -7.86 4.04
CA HIS A 35 -51.53 -9.23 3.64
C HIS A 35 -51.48 -10.14 4.86
N ALA A 36 -50.83 -9.72 5.94
CA ALA A 36 -50.79 -10.49 7.18
C ALA A 36 -52.20 -10.70 7.78
N GLU A 37 -53.07 -9.68 7.75
CA GLU A 37 -54.45 -9.78 8.22
C GLU A 37 -55.29 -10.75 7.35
N ARG A 38 -55.16 -10.70 6.02
CA ARG A 38 -55.81 -11.66 5.11
C ARG A 38 -55.33 -13.09 5.35
N ASP A 39 -54.02 -13.27 5.51
CA ASP A 39 -53.41 -14.59 5.73
C ASP A 39 -53.85 -15.19 7.07
N ALA A 40 -53.95 -14.36 8.12
CA ALA A 40 -54.45 -14.79 9.42
C ALA A 40 -55.94 -15.19 9.39
N GLN A 41 -56.79 -14.41 8.72
CA GLN A 41 -58.21 -14.75 8.56
C GLN A 41 -58.40 -16.05 7.78
N LEU A 42 -57.65 -16.23 6.70
CA LEU A 42 -57.67 -17.46 5.92
C LEU A 42 -57.21 -18.65 6.77
N TRP A 43 -56.08 -18.54 7.48
CA TRP A 43 -55.58 -19.60 8.36
C TRP A 43 -56.58 -20.02 9.44
N LEU A 44 -57.30 -19.07 10.05
CA LEU A 44 -58.33 -19.34 11.06
C LEU A 44 -59.56 -20.06 10.50
N SER A 45 -59.84 -19.89 9.20
CA SER A 45 -60.97 -20.54 8.53
C SER A 45 -60.69 -21.99 8.11
N LEU A 46 -59.43 -22.42 8.13
CA LEU A 46 -58.99 -23.76 7.70
C LEU A 46 -59.04 -24.77 8.86
N ASP A 47 -59.24 -26.04 8.51
CA ASP A 47 -59.15 -27.16 9.47
C ASP A 47 -57.68 -27.52 9.78
N ALA A 48 -57.42 -28.66 10.43
CA ALA A 48 -56.06 -29.04 10.80
C ALA A 48 -55.18 -29.36 9.58
N GLU A 49 -55.70 -30.07 8.59
CA GLU A 49 -54.97 -30.45 7.38
C GLU A 49 -54.73 -29.24 6.47
N GLY A 50 -55.76 -28.40 6.27
CA GLY A 50 -55.66 -27.16 5.50
C GLY A 50 -54.67 -26.17 6.09
N ARG A 51 -54.56 -26.07 7.42
CA ARG A 51 -53.55 -25.23 8.08
C ARG A 51 -52.12 -25.71 7.82
N ALA A 52 -51.89 -27.02 7.87
CA ALA A 52 -50.57 -27.59 7.60
C ALA A 52 -50.12 -27.32 6.15
N GLU A 53 -51.03 -27.47 5.17
CA GLU A 53 -50.70 -27.17 3.77
C GLU A 53 -50.51 -25.66 3.55
N PHE A 54 -51.31 -24.81 4.20
CA PHE A 54 -51.13 -23.36 4.14
C PHE A 54 -49.79 -22.92 4.72
N GLU A 55 -49.37 -23.47 5.86
CA GLU A 55 -48.07 -23.19 6.47
C GLU A 55 -46.93 -23.56 5.53
N LYS A 56 -46.98 -24.77 4.93
CA LYS A 56 -46.01 -25.22 3.92
C LYS A 56 -46.00 -24.32 2.68
N GLN A 57 -47.15 -23.84 2.24
CA GLN A 57 -47.24 -22.89 1.12
C GLN A 57 -46.59 -21.54 1.49
N ARG A 58 -46.80 -21.04 2.71
CA ARG A 58 -46.25 -19.77 3.17
C ARG A 58 -44.74 -19.84 3.40
N GLU A 59 -44.24 -20.97 3.89
CA GLU A 59 -42.82 -21.24 3.96
C GLU A 59 -42.17 -21.14 2.58
N LYS A 60 -42.70 -21.87 1.59
CA LYS A 60 -42.21 -21.78 0.20
C LYS A 60 -42.26 -20.36 -0.37
N GLN A 61 -43.32 -19.60 -0.08
CA GLN A 61 -43.42 -18.20 -0.51
C GLN A 61 -42.41 -17.29 0.20
N ALA A 62 -42.13 -17.55 1.48
CA ALA A 62 -41.13 -16.80 2.24
C ALA A 62 -39.74 -17.09 1.68
N ASP A 63 -39.40 -18.36 1.44
CA ASP A 63 -38.13 -18.77 0.83
C ASP A 63 -37.93 -18.11 -0.54
N ALA A 64 -38.95 -18.14 -1.40
CA ALA A 64 -38.89 -17.48 -2.71
C ALA A 64 -38.69 -15.95 -2.62
N ARG A 65 -39.26 -15.30 -1.59
CA ARG A 65 -39.04 -13.85 -1.37
C ARG A 65 -37.64 -13.56 -0.87
N VAL A 66 -37.10 -14.41 0.01
CA VAL A 66 -35.73 -14.28 0.50
C VAL A 66 -34.76 -14.49 -0.66
N GLU A 67 -34.95 -15.53 -1.47
CA GLU A 67 -34.16 -15.77 -2.67
C GLU A 67 -34.20 -14.58 -3.64
N HIS A 68 -35.39 -14.04 -3.90
CA HIS A 68 -35.52 -12.86 -4.75
C HIS A 68 -34.86 -11.61 -4.14
N ALA A 69 -34.99 -11.39 -2.83
CA ALA A 69 -34.34 -10.27 -2.14
C ALA A 69 -32.82 -10.36 -2.23
N LEU A 70 -32.24 -11.55 -2.04
CA LEU A 70 -30.81 -11.80 -2.21
C LEU A 70 -30.35 -11.48 -3.64
N LEU A 71 -31.12 -11.91 -4.66
CA LEU A 71 -30.82 -11.55 -6.06
C LEU A 71 -30.88 -10.03 -6.31
N CYS A 72 -31.79 -9.31 -5.64
CA CYS A 72 -31.86 -7.87 -5.71
C CYS A 72 -30.66 -7.19 -5.02
N GLU A 73 -30.22 -7.68 -3.86
CA GLU A 73 -29.02 -7.20 -3.16
C GLU A 73 -27.77 -7.41 -4.03
N ASP A 74 -27.58 -8.62 -4.57
CA ASP A 74 -26.48 -8.93 -5.49
C ASP A 74 -26.50 -8.03 -6.74
N TRP A 75 -27.69 -7.73 -7.26
CA TRP A 75 -27.84 -6.83 -8.41
C TRP A 75 -27.49 -5.38 -8.08
N VAL A 76 -27.85 -4.89 -6.88
CA VAL A 76 -27.46 -3.55 -6.40
C VAL A 76 -25.95 -3.46 -6.26
N ASP A 77 -25.33 -4.44 -5.60
CA ASP A 77 -23.87 -4.51 -5.44
C ASP A 77 -23.15 -4.54 -6.80
N TYR A 78 -23.68 -5.32 -7.74
CA TYR A 78 -23.20 -5.34 -9.13
C TYR A 78 -23.31 -3.96 -9.79
N CYS A 79 -24.46 -3.28 -9.70
CA CYS A 79 -24.66 -1.96 -10.27
C CYS A 79 -23.72 -0.91 -9.67
N GLU A 80 -23.50 -0.95 -8.35
CA GLU A 80 -22.55 -0.08 -7.66
C GLU A 80 -21.12 -0.32 -8.12
N SER A 81 -20.72 -1.59 -8.27
CA SER A 81 -19.41 -1.98 -8.79
C SER A 81 -19.20 -1.49 -10.23
N VAL A 82 -20.17 -1.72 -11.12
CA VAL A 82 -20.13 -1.24 -12.52
C VAL A 82 -20.04 0.28 -12.59
N ARG A 83 -20.84 1.00 -11.79
CA ARG A 83 -20.78 2.45 -11.71
C ARG A 83 -19.42 2.92 -11.19
N GLY A 84 -18.90 2.29 -10.13
CA GLY A 84 -17.60 2.59 -9.56
C GLY A 84 -16.46 2.42 -10.57
N ASN A 85 -16.48 1.34 -11.35
CA ASN A 85 -15.50 1.08 -12.40
C ASN A 85 -15.60 2.11 -13.53
N ARG A 86 -16.81 2.43 -13.99
CA ARG A 86 -17.01 3.47 -15.01
C ARG A 86 -16.48 4.84 -14.57
N LEU A 87 -16.67 5.21 -13.30
CA LEU A 87 -16.13 6.47 -12.77
C LEU A 87 -14.60 6.44 -12.70
N LYS A 88 -13.98 5.30 -12.34
CA LYS A 88 -12.52 5.12 -12.37
C LYS A 88 -11.96 5.24 -13.79
N GLU A 89 -12.62 4.63 -14.77
CA GLU A 89 -12.24 4.71 -16.19
C GLU A 89 -12.29 6.15 -16.70
N LEU A 90 -13.35 6.90 -16.37
CA LEU A 90 -13.47 8.31 -16.77
C LEU A 90 -12.37 9.17 -16.16
N ARG A 91 -12.03 8.98 -14.88
CA ARG A 91 -10.91 9.68 -14.22
C ARG A 91 -9.56 9.32 -14.84
N ALA A 92 -9.33 8.04 -15.13
CA ALA A 92 -8.10 7.58 -15.78
C ALA A 92 -7.96 8.18 -17.19
N ALA A 93 -9.04 8.19 -17.98
CA ALA A 93 -9.07 8.81 -19.29
C ALA A 93 -8.81 10.32 -19.21
N ARG A 94 -9.41 11.02 -18.24
CA ARG A 94 -9.17 12.45 -17.99
C ARG A 94 -7.71 12.71 -17.63
N LEU A 95 -7.13 11.95 -16.70
CA LEU A 95 -5.72 12.07 -16.31
C LEU A 95 -4.78 11.84 -17.50
N SER A 96 -5.06 10.83 -18.34
CA SER A 96 -4.28 10.56 -19.55
C SER A 96 -4.30 11.73 -20.53
N GLN A 97 -5.46 12.35 -20.76
CA GLN A 97 -5.57 13.52 -21.63
C GLN A 97 -4.81 14.74 -21.09
N ILE A 98 -4.84 14.95 -19.77
CA ILE A 98 -4.06 16.00 -19.09
C ILE A 98 -2.56 15.73 -19.26
N HIS A 99 -2.12 14.50 -19.01
CA HIS A 99 -0.73 14.08 -19.20
C HIS A 99 -0.25 14.30 -20.64
N GLU A 100 -1.03 13.89 -21.63
CA GLU A 100 -0.71 14.07 -23.04
C GLU A 100 -0.54 15.54 -23.40
N ARG A 101 -1.46 16.40 -22.98
CA ARG A 101 -1.37 17.85 -23.23
C ARG A 101 -0.16 18.49 -22.54
N LEU A 102 0.13 18.14 -21.29
CA LEU A 102 1.31 18.64 -20.57
C LEU A 102 2.62 18.14 -21.22
N CYS A 103 2.68 16.89 -21.66
CA CYS A 103 3.79 16.36 -22.46
C CYS A 103 3.99 17.15 -23.75
N ASN A 104 2.90 17.45 -24.49
CA ASN A 104 2.96 18.24 -25.73
C ASN A 104 3.42 19.69 -25.49
N LEU A 105 3.25 20.21 -24.27
CA LEU A 105 3.78 21.51 -23.84
C LEU A 105 5.24 21.45 -23.35
N GLY A 106 5.89 20.28 -23.39
CA GLY A 106 7.30 20.11 -23.03
C GLY A 106 7.57 19.73 -21.58
N TRP A 107 6.55 19.33 -20.82
CA TRP A 107 6.66 19.06 -19.37
C TRP A 107 6.88 17.59 -19.00
N LYS A 108 7.39 16.78 -19.94
CA LYS A 108 7.48 15.33 -19.77
C LYS A 108 8.29 14.92 -18.53
N GLU A 109 9.39 15.62 -18.24
CA GLU A 109 10.29 15.27 -17.14
C GLU A 109 9.69 15.62 -15.77
N GLU A 110 9.09 16.80 -15.66
CA GLU A 110 8.43 17.28 -14.45
C GLU A 110 7.20 16.43 -14.10
N LEU A 111 6.47 15.95 -15.11
CA LEU A 111 5.32 15.06 -14.92
C LEU A 111 5.67 13.76 -14.19
N ILE A 112 6.87 13.21 -14.36
CA ILE A 112 7.31 11.99 -13.67
C ILE A 112 7.42 12.28 -12.16
N ARG A 113 7.91 13.46 -11.79
CA ARG A 113 8.12 13.88 -10.39
C ARG A 113 6.80 14.29 -9.73
N GLU A 114 5.98 15.05 -10.44
CA GLU A 114 4.73 15.63 -9.92
C GLU A 114 3.49 14.77 -10.19
N GLN A 115 3.65 13.50 -10.59
CA GLN A 115 2.53 12.62 -10.92
C GLN A 115 1.52 12.53 -9.77
N LYS A 116 2.00 12.43 -8.52
CA LYS A 116 1.13 12.38 -7.35
C LYS A 116 0.35 13.68 -7.18
N THR A 117 1.03 14.82 -7.19
CA THR A 117 0.44 16.16 -7.07
C THR A 117 -0.65 16.40 -8.11
N ILE A 118 -0.39 15.99 -9.36
CA ILE A 118 -1.35 16.13 -10.47
C ILE A 118 -2.53 15.17 -10.30
N ARG A 119 -2.28 13.90 -9.94
CA ARG A 119 -3.33 12.89 -9.74
C ARG A 119 -4.31 13.28 -8.63
N GLU A 120 -3.81 13.92 -7.58
CA GLU A 120 -4.59 14.35 -6.41
C GLU A 120 -5.27 15.72 -6.63
N HIS A 121 -5.07 16.37 -7.77
CA HIS A 121 -5.67 17.66 -8.06
C HIS A 121 -7.20 17.56 -8.21
N ALA A 122 -7.95 18.45 -7.55
CA ALA A 122 -9.41 18.40 -7.50
C ALA A 122 -10.09 18.42 -8.89
N LEU A 123 -9.49 19.11 -9.87
CA LEU A 123 -10.02 19.16 -11.24
C LEU A 123 -9.72 17.89 -12.07
N VAL A 124 -8.80 17.04 -11.62
CA VAL A 124 -8.50 15.71 -12.21
C VAL A 124 -9.42 14.64 -11.66
N GLU A 125 -9.87 14.78 -10.40
CA GLU A 125 -10.74 13.79 -9.74
C GLU A 125 -12.18 13.77 -10.30
N LYS A 126 -12.57 14.77 -11.09
CA LYS A 126 -13.87 14.82 -11.78
C LYS A 126 -14.02 13.63 -12.73
N ALA A 127 -15.09 12.85 -12.56
CA ALA A 127 -15.38 11.67 -13.39
C ALA A 127 -16.09 12.06 -14.70
N GLU A 128 -15.47 12.96 -15.47
CA GLU A 128 -15.97 13.52 -16.72
C GLU A 128 -14.82 13.63 -17.73
N LEU A 129 -15.12 13.53 -19.02
CA LEU A 129 -14.12 13.74 -20.07
C LEU A 129 -13.59 15.18 -20.01
N LEU A 130 -12.30 15.36 -20.33
CA LEU A 130 -11.67 16.67 -20.34
C LEU A 130 -12.26 17.50 -21.49
N THR A 131 -12.90 18.62 -21.14
CA THR A 131 -13.36 19.60 -22.14
C THR A 131 -12.27 20.66 -22.39
N GLU A 132 -12.36 21.39 -23.50
CA GLU A 132 -11.41 22.50 -23.76
C GLU A 132 -11.51 23.60 -22.69
N GLN A 133 -12.72 23.93 -22.24
CA GLN A 133 -12.91 24.91 -21.17
C GLN A 133 -12.27 24.45 -19.85
N ASP A 134 -12.48 23.19 -19.47
CA ASP A 134 -11.83 22.63 -18.27
C ASP A 134 -10.30 22.75 -18.37
N TRP A 135 -9.75 22.45 -19.55
CA TRP A 135 -8.32 22.53 -19.80
C TRP A 135 -7.80 23.96 -19.68
N GLU A 136 -8.47 24.94 -20.31
CA GLU A 136 -8.12 26.36 -20.21
C GLU A 136 -8.13 26.86 -18.76
N ASP A 137 -9.09 26.39 -17.96
CA ASP A 137 -9.21 26.76 -16.55
C ASP A 137 -8.10 26.13 -15.69
N MET A 138 -7.72 24.87 -15.93
CA MET A 138 -6.75 24.13 -15.08
C MET A 138 -5.29 24.25 -15.52
N ALA A 139 -5.02 24.51 -16.81
CA ALA A 139 -3.67 24.48 -17.36
C ALA A 139 -2.71 25.48 -16.67
N PRO A 140 -3.11 26.73 -16.35
CA PRO A 140 -2.23 27.67 -15.65
C PRO A 140 -1.78 27.15 -14.28
N ASP A 141 -2.64 26.45 -13.56
CA ASP A 141 -2.32 25.89 -12.25
C ASP A 141 -1.30 24.74 -12.36
N PHE A 142 -1.46 23.83 -13.33
CA PHE A 142 -0.48 22.77 -13.57
C PHE A 142 0.86 23.32 -14.04
N VAL A 143 0.85 24.28 -14.96
CA VAL A 143 2.07 24.95 -15.43
C VAL A 143 2.80 25.60 -14.26
N ARG A 144 2.10 26.25 -13.33
CA ARG A 144 2.69 26.80 -12.10
C ARG A 144 3.33 25.73 -11.22
N ILE A 145 2.64 24.61 -10.97
CA ILE A 145 3.17 23.48 -10.18
C ILE A 145 4.43 22.92 -10.83
N LEU A 146 4.41 22.71 -12.14
CA LEU A 146 5.52 22.13 -12.87
C LEU A 146 6.71 23.10 -12.98
N HIS A 147 6.46 24.41 -13.12
CA HIS A 147 7.52 25.43 -13.01
C HIS A 147 8.21 25.36 -11.67
N TYR A 148 7.43 25.36 -10.58
CA TYR A 148 7.98 25.25 -9.23
C TYR A 148 8.83 23.99 -9.07
N SER A 149 8.35 22.84 -9.53
CA SER A 149 9.11 21.57 -9.49
C SER A 149 10.43 21.65 -10.26
N ARG A 150 10.42 22.27 -11.46
CA ARG A 150 11.61 22.47 -12.29
C ARG A 150 12.63 23.39 -11.60
N ASP A 151 12.17 24.50 -11.05
CA ASP A 151 13.03 25.49 -10.39
C ASP A 151 13.67 24.89 -9.13
N VAL A 152 12.88 24.17 -8.32
CA VAL A 152 13.38 23.42 -7.16
C VAL A 152 14.40 22.37 -7.58
N GLN A 153 14.19 21.65 -8.68
CA GLN A 153 15.14 20.64 -9.14
C GLN A 153 16.44 21.28 -9.66
N ALA A 154 16.35 22.34 -10.47
CA ALA A 154 17.53 23.04 -10.98
C ALA A 154 18.38 23.57 -9.81
N MET A 155 17.72 24.08 -8.77
CA MET A 155 18.35 24.54 -7.55
C MET A 155 18.97 23.40 -6.73
N ARG A 156 18.26 22.28 -6.53
CA ARG A 156 18.81 21.08 -5.87
C ARG A 156 20.04 20.56 -6.60
N LEU A 157 19.99 20.45 -7.92
CA LEU A 157 21.12 20.04 -8.74
C LEU A 157 22.30 21.02 -8.62
N ALA A 158 22.03 22.33 -8.54
CA ALA A 158 23.07 23.32 -8.30
C ALA A 158 23.67 23.18 -6.89
N ALA A 159 22.87 22.88 -5.87
CA ALA A 159 23.33 22.61 -4.51
C ALA A 159 24.17 21.32 -4.45
N GLU A 160 23.72 20.23 -5.09
CA GLU A 160 24.50 18.98 -5.22
C GLU A 160 25.85 19.24 -5.87
N ASN A 161 25.87 19.96 -7.01
CA ASN A 161 27.11 20.32 -7.68
C ASN A 161 28.04 21.17 -6.80
N PHE A 162 27.49 22.08 -6.01
CA PHE A 162 28.23 22.89 -5.05
C PHE A 162 28.85 22.01 -3.94
N LEU A 163 28.06 21.09 -3.39
CA LEU A 163 28.50 20.14 -2.36
C LEU A 163 29.63 19.23 -2.86
N GLU A 164 29.40 18.58 -4.01
CA GLU A 164 30.36 17.70 -4.69
C GLU A 164 31.68 18.41 -4.97
N LYS A 165 31.63 19.60 -5.58
CA LYS A 165 32.83 20.25 -6.12
C LYS A 165 33.59 21.08 -5.09
N ARG A 166 32.92 21.60 -4.06
CA ARG A 166 33.51 22.58 -3.14
C ARG A 166 33.47 22.15 -1.67
N CYS A 167 32.39 21.52 -1.23
CA CYS A 167 32.25 21.18 0.19
C CYS A 167 32.92 19.84 0.53
N PHE A 168 32.71 18.78 -0.26
CA PHE A 168 33.24 17.46 0.05
C PHE A 168 34.75 17.33 -0.08
N SER A 169 35.42 18.28 -0.74
CA SER A 169 36.89 18.39 -0.70
C SER A 169 37.43 18.89 0.65
N LEU A 170 36.57 19.46 1.50
CA LEU A 170 36.95 20.01 2.82
C LEU A 170 36.86 18.98 3.94
N VAL A 171 36.26 17.82 3.69
CA VAL A 171 36.09 16.74 4.65
C VAL A 171 36.75 15.46 4.12
N SER A 172 37.16 14.55 5.01
CA SER A 172 37.87 13.33 4.60
C SER A 172 36.98 12.43 3.72
N TRP A 173 37.57 11.81 2.69
CA TRP A 173 36.91 10.83 1.82
C TRP A 173 36.63 9.48 2.51
N THR A 174 37.29 9.22 3.65
CA THR A 174 37.19 7.93 4.37
C THR A 174 36.02 7.86 5.33
N GLU A 175 35.19 8.90 5.41
CA GLU A 175 34.17 9.06 6.44
C GLU A 175 32.77 9.17 5.81
N VAL A 176 31.75 8.81 6.60
CA VAL A 176 30.33 8.94 6.21
C VAL A 176 30.03 10.40 5.86
N ARG A 177 29.27 10.61 4.77
CA ARG A 177 28.88 11.93 4.25
C ARG A 177 27.38 12.15 4.40
N PRO A 178 26.93 13.37 4.75
CA PRO A 178 25.52 13.70 4.70
C PRO A 178 25.04 13.68 3.25
N THR A 179 23.85 13.13 3.03
CA THR A 179 23.15 13.23 1.74
C THR A 179 22.60 14.65 1.55
N LEU A 180 22.18 14.99 0.32
CA LEU A 180 21.49 16.28 0.09
C LEU A 180 20.29 16.46 1.02
N ARG A 181 19.55 15.37 1.28
CA ARG A 181 18.38 15.40 2.15
C ARG A 181 18.74 15.65 3.60
N ASP A 182 19.85 15.09 4.08
CA ASP A 182 20.34 15.38 5.43
C ASP A 182 20.66 16.86 5.58
N ILE A 183 21.27 17.47 4.56
CA ILE A 183 21.59 18.89 4.55
C ILE A 183 20.33 19.76 4.46
N GLU A 184 19.35 19.37 3.64
CA GLU A 184 18.08 20.09 3.44
C GLU A 184 17.14 19.97 4.65
N CYS A 185 17.19 18.90 5.43
CA CYS A 185 16.19 18.65 6.50
C CYS A 185 16.73 18.77 7.93
N ASN A 186 18.04 19.00 8.13
CA ASN A 186 18.65 18.99 9.45
C ASN A 186 19.12 20.40 9.86
N ASP A 187 18.72 20.84 11.05
CA ASP A 187 19.06 22.15 11.63
C ASP A 187 20.58 22.35 11.81
N LEU A 188 21.35 21.26 11.85
CA LEU A 188 22.81 21.30 11.89
C LEU A 188 23.42 21.92 10.63
N PHE A 189 22.66 22.02 9.53
CA PHE A 189 23.06 22.67 8.29
C PHE A 189 22.26 23.96 8.02
N ALA A 190 21.92 24.74 9.06
CA ALA A 190 21.13 25.97 8.94
C ALA A 190 21.67 26.96 7.88
N ASP A 191 22.99 27.07 7.70
CA ASP A 191 23.59 27.96 6.69
C ASP A 191 23.38 27.48 5.24
N PHE A 192 23.03 26.21 5.04
CA PHE A 192 22.71 25.66 3.72
C PHE A 192 21.24 25.84 3.36
N GLN A 193 20.35 25.97 4.36
CA GLN A 193 18.91 26.10 4.14
C GLN A 193 18.55 27.21 3.15
N PRO A 194 19.12 28.43 3.25
CA PRO A 194 18.83 29.48 2.28
C PRO A 194 19.22 29.12 0.85
N LEU A 195 20.24 28.29 0.61
CA LEU A 195 20.66 27.90 -0.74
C LEU A 195 19.60 27.08 -1.49
N PHE A 196 18.59 26.57 -0.77
CA PHE A 196 17.42 25.88 -1.29
C PHE A 196 16.20 26.81 -1.50
N ASP A 197 16.40 28.13 -1.52
CA ASP A 197 15.38 29.08 -1.96
C ASP A 197 15.54 29.39 -3.47
N PRO A 198 14.57 29.01 -4.33
CA PRO A 198 14.65 29.25 -5.77
C PRO A 198 14.56 30.75 -6.14
N SER A 199 14.17 31.62 -5.21
CA SER A 199 14.07 33.06 -5.43
C SER A 199 15.37 33.83 -5.19
N LEU A 200 16.45 33.14 -4.76
CA LEU A 200 17.75 33.77 -4.53
C LEU A 200 18.37 34.31 -5.82
N ASP A 201 18.78 35.58 -5.79
CA ASP A 201 19.62 36.14 -6.84
C ASP A 201 21.06 35.59 -6.79
N SER A 202 21.78 35.75 -7.89
CA SER A 202 23.14 35.18 -8.02
C SER A 202 24.15 35.79 -7.05
N ALA A 203 23.96 37.04 -6.60
CA ALA A 203 24.90 37.72 -5.71
C ALA A 203 24.73 37.23 -4.26
N GLU A 204 23.49 37.14 -3.79
CA GLU A 204 23.19 36.61 -2.47
C GLU A 204 23.50 35.11 -2.39
N ARG A 205 23.23 34.34 -3.45
CA ARG A 205 23.64 32.93 -3.52
C ARG A 205 25.14 32.75 -3.33
N LEU A 206 25.97 33.55 -4.00
CA LEU A 206 27.43 33.46 -3.87
C LEU A 206 27.91 33.80 -2.45
N ARG A 207 27.27 34.77 -1.81
CA ARG A 207 27.55 35.14 -0.41
C ARG A 207 27.20 33.99 0.54
N LEU A 208 26.03 33.38 0.36
CA LEU A 208 25.59 32.24 1.18
C LEU A 208 26.46 31.01 0.98
N GLU A 209 26.91 30.75 -0.26
CA GLU A 209 27.87 29.69 -0.55
C GLU A 209 29.20 29.88 0.19
N ASP A 210 29.71 31.11 0.33
CA ASP A 210 30.92 31.39 1.11
C ASP A 210 30.73 31.10 2.60
N ILE A 211 29.57 31.47 3.15
CA ILE A 211 29.22 31.18 4.55
C ILE A 211 29.15 29.66 4.75
N ALA A 212 28.38 28.97 3.90
CA ALA A 212 28.19 27.53 3.93
C ALA A 212 29.53 26.78 3.86
N LEU A 213 30.47 27.21 3.01
CA LEU A 213 31.80 26.58 2.93
C LEU A 213 32.62 26.70 4.22
N ARG A 214 32.51 27.83 4.92
CA ARG A 214 33.23 28.04 6.18
C ARG A 214 32.67 27.19 7.32
N THR A 215 31.36 26.97 7.33
CA THR A 215 30.68 26.24 8.41
C THR A 215 30.48 24.75 8.10
N PHE A 216 30.67 24.33 6.84
CA PHE A 216 30.45 22.94 6.42
C PHE A 216 31.22 21.90 7.23
N PRO A 217 32.56 22.01 7.45
CA PRO A 217 33.29 20.96 8.16
C PRO A 217 32.76 20.72 9.58
N SER A 218 32.54 21.81 10.33
CA SER A 218 31.99 21.72 11.68
C SER A 218 30.56 21.19 11.70
N SER A 219 29.73 21.54 10.72
CA SER A 219 28.36 21.04 10.58
C SER A 219 28.35 19.52 10.32
N VAL A 220 29.26 19.05 9.46
CA VAL A 220 29.43 17.61 9.18
C VAL A 220 29.89 16.85 10.43
N ASP A 221 30.82 17.39 11.22
CA ASP A 221 31.27 16.76 12.46
C ASP A 221 30.14 16.66 13.50
N LEU A 222 29.35 17.73 13.66
CA LEU A 222 28.17 17.70 14.53
C LEU A 222 27.13 16.70 14.04
N TRP A 223 26.88 16.65 12.73
CA TRP A 223 25.95 15.69 12.13
C TRP A 223 26.40 14.25 12.35
N ARG A 224 27.70 13.94 12.14
CA ARG A 224 28.25 12.61 12.42
C ARG A 224 28.10 12.21 13.88
N ASN A 225 28.40 13.13 14.80
CA ASN A 225 28.20 12.89 16.22
C ASN A 225 26.72 12.62 16.54
N SER A 226 25.79 13.34 15.90
CA SER A 226 24.36 13.06 16.02
C SER A 226 24.02 11.65 15.53
N CYS A 227 24.52 11.23 14.36
CA CYS A 227 24.29 9.87 13.85
C CYS A 227 24.84 8.79 14.80
N VAL A 228 26.02 9.01 15.40
CA VAL A 228 26.58 8.11 16.41
C VAL A 228 25.66 8.01 17.62
N MET A 229 25.14 9.14 18.11
CA MET A 229 24.20 9.15 19.23
C MET A 229 22.88 8.47 18.90
N ASP A 230 22.34 8.66 17.69
CA ASP A 230 21.13 7.98 17.24
C ASP A 230 21.33 6.47 17.17
N ILE A 231 22.50 6.01 16.69
CA ILE A 231 22.87 4.59 16.69
C ILE A 231 22.98 4.05 18.11
N ILE A 232 23.61 4.79 19.02
CA ILE A 232 23.70 4.40 20.44
C ILE A 232 22.31 4.30 21.05
N ASP A 233 21.42 5.28 20.84
CA ASP A 233 20.05 5.23 21.36
C ASP A 233 19.28 4.04 20.80
N ILE A 234 19.44 3.73 19.51
CA ILE A 234 18.86 2.52 18.90
C ILE A 234 19.40 1.24 19.55
N CYS A 235 20.70 1.20 19.87
CA CYS A 235 21.34 0.06 20.54
C CYS A 235 21.03 -0.05 22.04
N GLU A 236 20.81 1.08 22.72
CA GLU A 236 20.56 1.17 24.16
C GLU A 236 19.09 1.09 24.53
N ARG A 237 18.18 1.40 23.60
CA ARG A 237 16.74 1.16 23.78
C ARG A 237 16.57 -0.31 24.15
N PRO A 238 16.10 -0.61 25.38
CA PRO A 238 16.03 -1.98 25.84
C PRO A 238 15.10 -2.72 24.88
N PRO A 239 15.61 -3.68 24.11
CA PRO A 239 14.72 -4.59 23.44
C PRO A 239 13.99 -5.31 24.56
N GLY A 240 12.71 -5.60 24.36
CA GLY A 240 12.11 -6.71 25.09
C GLY A 240 12.78 -8.03 24.71
N MET A 241 14.03 -8.24 25.17
CA MET A 241 14.92 -9.42 25.21
C MET A 241 16.19 -9.49 24.33
N ASP A 242 17.29 -9.84 25.03
CA ASP A 242 18.44 -10.70 24.70
C ASP A 242 18.67 -11.09 23.24
N TRP A 243 19.52 -10.36 22.53
CA TRP A 243 20.15 -10.85 21.30
C TRP A 243 21.68 -10.77 21.27
N LEU A 244 22.31 -10.29 22.35
CA LEU A 244 23.75 -10.46 22.58
C LEU A 244 23.97 -11.14 23.92
N ARG A 245 24.69 -12.27 23.95
CA ARG A 245 25.24 -12.77 25.21
C ARG A 245 26.07 -11.62 25.81
N PRO A 246 26.04 -11.40 27.14
CA PRO A 246 26.85 -10.36 27.78
C PRO A 246 28.34 -10.41 27.40
N GLU A 247 28.81 -11.57 26.97
CA GLU A 247 30.17 -11.91 26.55
C GLU A 247 30.55 -11.34 25.16
N ASP A 248 29.57 -11.07 24.30
CA ASP A 248 29.77 -10.66 22.89
C ASP A 248 29.52 -9.16 22.66
N ARG A 249 29.25 -8.39 23.72
CA ARG A 249 29.13 -6.92 23.60
C ARG A 249 30.52 -6.32 23.39
N PRO A 250 30.71 -5.45 22.38
CA PRO A 250 31.92 -4.67 22.30
C PRO A 250 32.06 -3.87 23.60
N THR A 251 33.17 -4.06 24.30
CA THR A 251 33.41 -3.44 25.61
C THR A 251 34.16 -2.14 25.50
N THR A 252 34.64 -1.83 24.28
CA THR A 252 35.42 -0.66 23.97
C THR A 252 34.83 0.11 22.79
N GLU A 253 35.13 1.40 22.77
CA GLU A 253 34.77 2.32 21.68
C GLU A 253 35.39 1.87 20.34
N GLU A 254 36.62 1.32 20.36
CA GLU A 254 37.29 0.79 19.18
C GLU A 254 36.65 -0.49 18.62
N GLU A 255 36.21 -1.43 19.48
CA GLU A 255 35.49 -2.64 19.04
C GLU A 255 34.12 -2.31 18.45
N THR A 256 33.45 -1.31 19.05
CA THR A 256 32.18 -0.78 18.55
C THR A 256 32.39 -0.22 17.14
N MET A 257 33.41 0.63 16.95
CA MET A 257 33.78 1.20 15.65
C MET A 257 34.24 0.15 14.62
N ALA A 258 34.90 -0.94 15.03
CA ALA A 258 35.34 -2.02 14.15
C ALA A 258 34.17 -2.88 13.63
N VAL A 259 33.20 -3.20 14.49
CA VAL A 259 31.95 -3.87 14.11
C VAL A 259 31.15 -2.99 13.14
N PHE A 260 31.13 -1.68 13.34
CA PHE A 260 30.49 -0.72 12.44
C PHE A 260 31.25 -0.51 11.12
N GLY A 261 32.59 -0.57 11.12
CA GLY A 261 33.41 -0.52 9.90
C GLY A 261 33.11 -1.67 8.94
N LEU A 262 32.85 -2.87 9.46
CA LEU A 262 32.47 -4.04 8.66
C LEU A 262 31.05 -3.92 8.06
N ALA A 263 30.09 -3.32 8.78
CA ALA A 263 28.75 -3.07 8.28
C ALA A 263 28.72 -2.02 7.15
N THR A 264 29.63 -1.04 7.20
CA THR A 264 29.70 0.06 6.22
C THR A 264 30.46 -0.34 4.95
N MET A 265 31.47 -1.22 5.06
CA MET A 265 32.23 -1.73 3.91
C MET A 265 31.41 -2.64 2.98
N SER A 266 30.30 -3.23 3.45
CA SER A 266 29.41 -4.04 2.61
C SER A 266 28.61 -3.22 1.59
N SER A 267 28.69 -1.88 1.65
CA SER A 267 28.05 -0.94 0.71
C SER A 267 29.01 -0.45 -0.40
N LEU A 268 30.27 -0.87 -0.44
CA LEU A 268 31.30 -0.32 -1.35
C LEU A 268 31.93 -1.35 -2.31
N ALA A 269 31.29 -2.49 -2.57
CA ALA A 269 31.84 -3.52 -3.46
C ALA A 269 31.21 -3.50 -4.87
N ASP A 270 31.31 -2.36 -5.57
CA ASP A 270 31.15 -2.31 -7.05
C ASP A 270 32.55 -2.34 -7.68
N ASP A 271 33.15 -3.53 -7.74
CA ASP A 271 34.10 -3.98 -8.78
C ASP A 271 34.79 -5.29 -8.36
N ALA A 272 34.09 -6.42 -8.45
CA ALA A 272 34.74 -7.73 -8.58
C ALA A 272 33.78 -8.76 -9.20
N THR A 273 34.05 -9.11 -10.45
CA THR A 273 33.43 -10.23 -11.16
C THR A 273 33.75 -11.56 -10.45
N THR A 274 32.86 -12.08 -9.62
CA THR A 274 32.66 -13.54 -9.42
C THR A 274 31.34 -13.85 -8.70
N SER A 275 30.57 -14.75 -9.34
CA SER A 275 29.41 -15.51 -8.87
C SER A 275 29.51 -16.06 -7.44
N ASP A 276 28.78 -15.48 -6.48
CA ASP A 276 27.96 -16.19 -5.45
C ASP A 276 27.28 -15.19 -4.48
N TRP A 277 26.12 -14.63 -4.84
CA TRP A 277 25.38 -13.65 -4.01
C TRP A 277 24.02 -14.14 -3.51
N GLU A 278 23.65 -15.42 -3.71
CA GLU A 278 22.30 -15.93 -3.41
C GLU A 278 21.93 -16.07 -1.91
N SER A 279 22.79 -15.65 -0.97
CA SER A 279 22.62 -15.94 0.47
C SER A 279 22.48 -14.68 1.34
N THR A 280 21.65 -13.71 0.95
CA THR A 280 21.36 -12.54 1.80
C THR A 280 20.17 -12.81 2.72
N LEU A 281 20.45 -12.83 4.03
CA LEU A 281 19.47 -12.96 5.13
C LEU A 281 18.38 -11.88 5.03
N ILE A 282 17.13 -12.26 5.36
CA ILE A 282 15.89 -11.44 5.27
C ILE A 282 15.97 -10.08 6.02
N ILE A 283 16.95 -9.88 6.89
CA ILE A 283 16.90 -8.84 7.93
C ILE A 283 17.46 -7.48 7.47
N LEU A 284 18.21 -7.38 6.36
CA LEU A 284 19.03 -6.18 6.10
C LEU A 284 18.55 -5.19 5.03
N THR A 285 17.39 -5.38 4.40
CA THR A 285 16.92 -4.45 3.35
C THR A 285 15.60 -3.75 3.63
N PHE A 286 14.96 -3.99 4.78
CA PHE A 286 13.85 -3.16 5.23
C PHE A 286 14.37 -2.07 6.15
N SER A 287 14.06 -0.81 5.80
CA SER A 287 14.33 0.38 6.61
C SER A 287 14.11 0.10 8.11
N LEU A 288 15.16 0.31 8.89
CA LEU A 288 15.32 0.00 10.33
C LEU A 288 14.33 0.75 11.28
N THR A 289 13.14 1.12 10.81
CA THR A 289 12.21 1.99 11.56
C THR A 289 10.92 1.33 12.01
N SER A 290 10.63 0.08 11.63
CA SER A 290 9.40 -0.59 12.08
C SER A 290 9.64 -2.00 12.64
N THR A 291 9.72 -2.09 13.96
CA THR A 291 9.68 -3.34 14.75
C THR A 291 8.46 -4.21 14.43
N SER A 292 7.41 -3.61 13.86
CA SER A 292 6.16 -4.29 13.50
C SER A 292 6.29 -5.16 12.24
N VAL A 293 7.20 -4.82 11.31
CA VAL A 293 7.39 -5.58 10.05
C VAL A 293 8.18 -6.85 10.32
N THR A 294 9.20 -6.79 11.18
CA THR A 294 10.01 -7.96 11.57
C THR A 294 9.17 -9.00 12.30
N ALA A 295 8.36 -8.59 13.28
CA ALA A 295 7.47 -9.50 14.01
C ALA A 295 6.46 -10.21 13.07
N THR A 296 5.90 -9.45 12.13
CA THR A 296 5.01 -9.97 11.10
C THR A 296 5.69 -11.01 10.21
N ALA A 297 6.89 -10.71 9.71
CA ALA A 297 7.63 -11.62 8.85
C ALA A 297 7.92 -12.95 9.57
N THR A 298 8.33 -12.88 10.83
CA THR A 298 8.54 -14.06 11.69
C THR A 298 7.26 -14.90 11.81
N GLU A 299 6.09 -14.28 12.02
CA GLU A 299 4.82 -15.01 12.09
C GLU A 299 4.43 -15.65 10.76
N LEU A 300 4.67 -14.97 9.63
CA LEU A 300 4.40 -15.52 8.29
C LEU A 300 5.28 -16.73 7.98
N VAL A 301 6.55 -16.68 8.37
CA VAL A 301 7.48 -17.82 8.22
C VAL A 301 6.99 -19.01 9.05
N ARG A 302 6.61 -18.77 10.32
CA ARG A 302 6.04 -19.82 11.18
C ARG A 302 4.73 -20.38 10.62
N ALA A 303 3.83 -19.51 10.16
CA ALA A 303 2.55 -19.92 9.57
C ALA A 303 2.75 -20.77 8.30
N SER A 304 3.85 -20.55 7.57
CA SER A 304 4.24 -21.34 6.40
C SER A 304 4.84 -22.71 6.76
N GLY A 305 5.07 -22.98 8.05
CA GLY A 305 5.73 -24.19 8.55
C GLY A 305 7.25 -24.18 8.38
N LEU A 306 7.86 -22.99 8.27
CA LEU A 306 9.29 -22.80 8.15
C LEU A 306 9.87 -22.21 9.44
N ASP A 307 11.19 -22.31 9.61
CA ASP A 307 11.91 -21.79 10.78
C ASP A 307 12.36 -20.34 10.54
N PRO A 308 11.89 -19.34 11.32
CA PRO A 308 12.23 -17.94 11.12
C PRO A 308 13.72 -17.61 11.26
N GLU A 309 14.51 -18.44 11.94
CA GLU A 309 15.94 -18.20 12.10
C GLU A 309 16.75 -18.59 10.87
N THR A 310 16.21 -19.46 10.00
CA THR A 310 16.94 -20.06 8.87
C THR A 310 16.25 -19.89 7.53
N ALA A 311 14.94 -19.65 7.50
CA ALA A 311 14.18 -19.53 6.28
C ALA A 311 14.54 -18.25 5.52
N THR A 312 14.72 -18.39 4.22
CA THR A 312 14.95 -17.31 3.27
C THR A 312 13.67 -16.97 2.50
N CYS A 313 13.65 -15.84 1.78
CA CYS A 313 12.55 -15.52 0.86
C CYS A 313 12.37 -16.63 -0.21
N LYS A 314 13.48 -17.22 -0.66
CA LYS A 314 13.48 -18.35 -1.60
C LYS A 314 12.78 -19.57 -1.00
N ASP A 315 12.99 -19.86 0.28
CA ASP A 315 12.28 -20.96 0.96
C ASP A 315 10.79 -20.70 1.06
N MET A 316 10.40 -19.45 1.35
CA MET A 316 8.99 -19.02 1.38
C MET A 316 8.33 -19.14 -0.01
N ASP A 317 9.05 -18.76 -1.07
CA ASP A 317 8.60 -18.89 -2.48
C ASP A 317 8.51 -20.35 -2.94
N ILE A 318 9.44 -21.19 -2.49
CA ILE A 318 9.45 -22.63 -2.76
C ILE A 318 8.27 -23.30 -2.03
N ARG A 319 8.06 -22.97 -0.75
CA ARG A 319 6.95 -23.49 0.05
C ARG A 319 5.60 -23.07 -0.52
N ASP A 320 5.50 -21.85 -1.04
CA ASP A 320 4.32 -21.25 -1.66
C ASP A 320 3.04 -21.51 -0.83
N ALA A 321 3.15 -21.29 0.48
CA ALA A 321 2.03 -21.49 1.40
C ALA A 321 0.85 -20.57 1.05
N ARG A 322 -0.37 -21.06 1.24
CA ARG A 322 -1.59 -20.24 1.19
C ARG A 322 -1.99 -19.88 2.62
N ILE A 323 -1.77 -18.62 2.97
CA ILE A 323 -1.88 -18.10 4.33
C ILE A 323 -3.10 -17.17 4.42
N VAL A 324 -3.80 -17.21 5.55
CA VAL A 324 -4.97 -16.38 5.84
C VAL A 324 -4.68 -15.50 7.07
N CYS A 325 -5.10 -14.23 7.00
CA CYS A 325 -5.07 -13.34 8.16
C CYS A 325 -6.14 -13.76 9.19
N ALA A 326 -5.72 -14.06 10.43
CA ALA A 326 -6.63 -14.53 11.47
C ALA A 326 -7.67 -13.48 11.87
N ASP A 327 -7.29 -12.20 11.91
CA ASP A 327 -8.20 -11.11 12.26
C ASP A 327 -9.29 -10.91 11.21
N CYS A 328 -8.94 -10.89 9.93
CA CYS A 328 -9.93 -10.79 8.85
C CYS A 328 -10.85 -12.02 8.81
N TYR A 329 -10.30 -13.20 9.07
CA TYR A 329 -11.09 -14.42 9.15
C TYR A 329 -12.09 -14.38 10.30
N ALA A 330 -11.69 -13.89 11.48
CA ALA A 330 -12.57 -13.78 12.64
C ALA A 330 -13.75 -12.81 12.40
N VAL A 331 -13.49 -11.70 11.68
CA VAL A 331 -14.53 -10.69 11.37
C VAL A 331 -15.49 -11.18 10.28
N ALA A 332 -14.95 -11.74 9.19
CA ALA A 332 -15.75 -12.16 8.04
C ALA A 332 -15.17 -13.41 7.36
N PRO A 333 -15.45 -14.62 7.88
CA PRO A 333 -14.83 -15.87 7.40
C PRO A 333 -15.04 -16.12 5.90
N ARG A 334 -16.20 -15.72 5.36
CA ARG A 334 -16.54 -15.88 3.94
C ARG A 334 -15.85 -14.86 3.01
N LYS A 335 -15.28 -13.78 3.57
CA LYS A 335 -14.60 -12.72 2.83
C LYS A 335 -13.08 -12.76 3.01
N ALA A 336 -12.57 -13.56 3.95
CA ALA A 336 -11.14 -13.72 4.15
C ALA A 336 -10.50 -14.42 2.94
N SER A 337 -9.43 -13.83 2.42
CA SER A 337 -8.69 -14.36 1.28
C SER A 337 -7.47 -15.16 1.74
N ALA A 338 -7.23 -16.29 1.07
CA ALA A 338 -5.98 -17.01 1.17
C ALA A 338 -4.96 -16.38 0.21
N MET A 339 -3.76 -16.11 0.71
CA MET A 339 -2.77 -15.26 0.05
C MET A 339 -1.39 -15.91 0.07
N THR A 340 -0.52 -15.48 -0.83
CA THR A 340 0.92 -15.76 -0.77
C THR A 340 1.57 -14.90 0.33
N TRP A 341 2.80 -15.22 0.75
CA TRP A 341 3.45 -14.50 1.85
C TRP A 341 3.70 -13.02 1.52
N TRP A 342 4.06 -12.66 0.29
CA TRP A 342 4.21 -11.25 -0.11
C TRP A 342 2.87 -10.50 -0.13
N ARG A 343 1.78 -11.17 -0.51
CA ARG A 343 0.43 -10.59 -0.45
C ARG A 343 -0.03 -10.37 0.99
N CYS A 344 0.43 -11.18 1.93
CA CYS A 344 0.16 -10.97 3.35
C CYS A 344 0.79 -9.67 3.86
N LEU A 345 2.02 -9.33 3.42
CA LEU A 345 2.68 -8.07 3.77
C LEU A 345 1.90 -6.86 3.21
N ASP A 346 1.51 -6.88 1.93
CA ASP A 346 0.67 -5.84 1.29
C ASP A 346 -0.70 -5.71 2.00
N HIS A 347 -1.29 -6.84 2.40
CA HIS A 347 -2.55 -6.86 3.13
C HIS A 347 -2.46 -6.11 4.47
N ILE A 348 -1.38 -6.31 5.23
CA ILE A 348 -1.19 -5.65 6.53
C ILE A 348 -1.10 -4.14 6.37
N GLU A 349 -0.32 -3.69 5.41
CA GLU A 349 -0.15 -2.26 5.13
C GLU A 349 -1.51 -1.60 4.81
N ARG A 350 -2.35 -2.28 4.02
CA ARG A 350 -3.64 -1.73 3.56
C ARG A 350 -4.79 -1.89 4.53
N GLN A 351 -4.86 -3.00 5.26
CA GLN A 351 -6.05 -3.40 6.03
C GLN A 351 -5.84 -3.32 7.55
N HIS A 352 -4.58 -3.23 8.00
CA HIS A 352 -4.23 -3.20 9.43
C HIS A 352 -3.34 -2.00 9.79
N THR A 353 -3.38 -0.93 9.00
CA THR A 353 -2.64 0.31 9.26
C THR A 353 -2.97 0.84 10.66
N GLY A 354 -1.97 0.86 11.55
CA GLY A 354 -2.11 1.32 12.95
C GLY A 354 -2.59 0.27 13.97
N SER A 355 -2.84 -0.98 13.56
CA SER A 355 -3.29 -2.07 14.45
C SER A 355 -2.32 -3.26 14.41
N VAL A 356 -1.01 -3.00 14.52
CA VAL A 356 0.01 -4.05 14.64
C VAL A 356 0.33 -4.25 16.13
N PRO A 357 0.43 -5.50 16.63
CA PRO A 357 0.44 -6.78 15.91
C PRO A 357 -0.94 -7.30 15.50
N VAL A 358 -1.05 -7.75 14.25
CA VAL A 358 -2.15 -8.63 13.79
C VAL A 358 -2.16 -9.86 14.68
N LYS A 359 -3.32 -10.36 15.11
CA LYS A 359 -3.40 -11.47 16.10
C LYS A 359 -3.00 -12.84 15.55
N GLY A 360 -2.35 -12.88 14.40
CA GLY A 360 -1.73 -14.07 13.85
C GLY A 360 -2.12 -14.40 12.41
N TRP A 361 -1.40 -15.39 11.90
CA TRP A 361 -1.52 -15.94 10.57
C TRP A 361 -1.67 -17.45 10.67
N PHE A 362 -2.43 -18.06 9.76
CA PHE A 362 -2.46 -19.51 9.65
C PHE A 362 -2.42 -19.94 8.19
N ALA A 363 -1.62 -20.96 7.89
CA ALA A 363 -1.71 -21.66 6.62
C ALA A 363 -2.97 -22.50 6.57
N LEU A 364 -3.52 -22.62 5.36
CA LEU A 364 -4.61 -23.56 5.10
C LEU A 364 -4.15 -25.01 5.31
N ASP A 365 -5.10 -25.89 5.60
CA ASP A 365 -4.86 -27.33 5.53
C ASP A 365 -4.50 -27.76 4.09
N PRO A 366 -3.78 -28.87 3.89
CA PRO A 366 -3.31 -29.28 2.56
C PRO A 366 -4.40 -29.39 1.49
N ASP A 367 -5.61 -29.84 1.85
CA ASP A 367 -6.72 -30.01 0.90
C ASP A 367 -7.32 -28.65 0.48
N SER A 368 -7.46 -27.72 1.43
CA SER A 368 -7.88 -26.35 1.14
C SER A 368 -6.79 -25.56 0.40
N GLU A 369 -5.52 -25.74 0.76
CA GLU A 369 -4.36 -25.14 0.07
C GLU A 369 -4.32 -25.59 -1.40
N GLN A 370 -4.47 -26.89 -1.66
CA GLN A 370 -4.51 -27.44 -3.01
C GLN A 370 -5.67 -26.88 -3.83
N ARG A 371 -6.88 -26.80 -3.25
CA ARG A 371 -8.04 -26.19 -3.92
C ARG A 371 -7.80 -24.71 -4.26
N VAL A 372 -7.19 -23.95 -3.35
CA VAL A 372 -6.84 -22.55 -3.63
C VAL A 372 -5.81 -22.46 -4.74
N ARG A 373 -4.81 -23.35 -4.80
CA ARG A 373 -3.82 -23.40 -5.90
C ARG A 373 -4.46 -23.72 -7.26
N GLU A 374 -5.45 -24.60 -7.29
CA GLU A 374 -6.20 -24.92 -8.51
C GLU A 374 -7.06 -23.75 -9.00
N LEU A 375 -7.66 -23.00 -8.06
CA LEU A 375 -8.46 -21.81 -8.34
C LEU A 375 -7.62 -20.55 -8.61
N SER A 376 -6.38 -20.52 -8.13
CA SER A 376 -5.43 -19.42 -8.25
C SER A 376 -4.08 -19.97 -8.72
N PRO A 377 -3.94 -20.33 -10.02
CA PRO A 377 -2.70 -20.85 -10.57
C PRO A 377 -1.53 -19.88 -10.31
N ARG A 378 -0.32 -20.44 -10.23
CA ARG A 378 0.94 -19.73 -9.92
C ARG A 378 1.26 -18.61 -10.91
N GLU A 379 0.75 -18.74 -12.13
CA GLU A 379 0.75 -17.67 -13.11
C GLU A 379 -0.31 -16.65 -12.71
N THR A 380 0.07 -15.38 -12.63
CA THR A 380 -0.90 -14.27 -12.60
C THR A 380 -1.79 -14.37 -13.85
N VAL A 381 -2.89 -15.13 -13.74
CA VAL A 381 -3.92 -15.24 -14.77
C VAL A 381 -4.92 -14.13 -14.50
N ALA A 382 -4.96 -13.18 -15.42
CA ALA A 382 -6.10 -12.31 -15.76
C ALA A 382 -7.10 -12.05 -14.61
N GLY A 383 -6.81 -11.06 -13.75
CA GLY A 383 -7.74 -10.68 -12.68
C GLY A 383 -7.14 -9.80 -11.60
N CYS A 384 -5.82 -9.86 -11.39
CA CYS A 384 -5.12 -8.75 -10.76
C CYS A 384 -5.18 -7.55 -11.72
N SER A 385 -5.40 -6.35 -11.20
CA SER A 385 -5.58 -5.09 -11.93
C SER A 385 -4.32 -4.59 -12.66
N GLY A 386 -3.55 -5.50 -13.27
CA GLY A 386 -2.26 -5.28 -13.92
C GLY A 386 -1.12 -4.97 -12.94
N TRP A 387 0.11 -5.09 -13.44
CA TRP A 387 1.32 -4.60 -12.79
C TRP A 387 1.52 -3.14 -13.22
N ASP A 388 1.65 -2.20 -12.28
CA ASP A 388 1.97 -0.81 -12.61
C ASP A 388 3.48 -0.60 -12.58
N CYS A 389 4.06 -0.23 -13.73
CA CYS A 389 5.45 0.19 -13.71
C CYS A 389 5.54 1.58 -13.06
N ARG A 390 6.26 1.66 -11.93
CA ARG A 390 6.43 2.90 -11.14
C ARG A 390 7.16 4.01 -11.90
N VAL A 391 7.84 3.70 -13.01
CA VAL A 391 8.59 4.67 -13.81
C VAL A 391 7.68 5.37 -14.84
N CYS A 392 6.92 4.60 -15.63
CA CYS A 392 6.02 5.13 -16.68
C CYS A 392 4.56 5.32 -16.20
N GLY A 393 4.16 4.70 -15.09
CA GLY A 393 2.75 4.58 -14.67
C GLY A 393 1.89 3.66 -15.53
N CYS A 394 2.49 2.92 -16.46
CA CYS A 394 1.79 2.07 -17.41
C CYS A 394 1.42 0.72 -16.78
N LEU A 395 0.21 0.26 -17.11
CA LEU A 395 -0.38 -0.96 -16.57
C LEU A 395 -0.07 -2.15 -17.48
N LEU A 396 0.56 -3.17 -16.93
CA LEU A 396 1.14 -4.31 -17.64
C LEU A 396 0.33 -5.55 -17.30
N ALA A 397 -0.19 -6.22 -18.32
CA ALA A 397 -1.20 -7.26 -18.15
C ALA A 397 -0.67 -8.51 -17.44
N ASP A 398 0.62 -8.81 -17.59
CA ASP A 398 1.28 -9.97 -17.01
C ASP A 398 2.80 -9.77 -16.86
N TRP A 399 3.49 -10.75 -16.28
CA TRP A 399 4.94 -10.70 -16.05
C TRP A 399 5.77 -10.66 -17.33
N ASN A 400 5.30 -11.23 -18.45
CA ASN A 400 6.00 -11.12 -19.72
C ASN A 400 5.91 -9.70 -20.27
N ALA A 401 4.77 -9.02 -20.12
CA ALA A 401 4.61 -7.60 -20.41
C ALA A 401 5.52 -6.75 -19.52
N VAL A 402 5.73 -7.11 -18.25
CA VAL A 402 6.71 -6.45 -17.37
C VAL A 402 8.14 -6.59 -17.88
N LYS A 403 8.58 -7.80 -18.23
CA LYS A 403 9.92 -8.04 -18.78
C LYS A 403 10.13 -7.31 -20.11
N ALA A 404 9.15 -7.36 -21.02
CA ALA A 404 9.20 -6.65 -22.29
C ALA A 404 9.27 -5.13 -22.07
N HIS A 405 8.46 -4.61 -21.16
CA HIS A 405 8.47 -3.20 -20.79
C HIS A 405 9.82 -2.74 -20.26
N PHE A 406 10.46 -3.49 -19.34
CA PHE A 406 11.80 -3.13 -18.84
C PHE A 406 12.88 -3.23 -19.93
N ALA A 407 12.81 -4.24 -20.79
CA ALA A 407 13.73 -4.37 -21.91
C ALA A 407 13.61 -3.18 -22.88
N GLU A 408 12.39 -2.73 -23.19
CA GLU A 408 12.14 -1.57 -24.06
C GLU A 408 12.60 -0.25 -23.43
N GLN A 409 12.44 -0.06 -22.12
CA GLN A 409 12.88 1.14 -21.42
C GLN A 409 14.42 1.22 -21.26
N GLN A 410 15.13 0.09 -21.29
CA GLN A 410 16.60 0.04 -21.13
C GLN A 410 17.41 0.41 -22.39
N TYR A 411 16.78 0.73 -23.53
CA TYR A 411 17.50 1.12 -24.77
C TYR A 411 17.51 2.62 -25.10
N ALA A 412 17.14 3.50 -24.17
CA ALA A 412 17.25 4.95 -24.35
C ALA A 412 18.58 5.56 -23.86
N VAL A 413 19.60 4.76 -23.54
CA VAL A 413 20.98 5.25 -23.37
C VAL A 413 21.73 4.98 -24.66
N THR A 414 21.67 5.92 -25.60
CA THR A 414 22.62 5.96 -26.72
C THR A 414 24.04 6.15 -26.18
N PRO A 415 25.01 5.28 -26.51
CA PRO A 415 26.41 5.60 -26.25
C PRO A 415 26.83 6.72 -27.22
N SER A 416 26.87 7.95 -26.74
CA SER A 416 27.45 9.09 -27.46
C SER A 416 28.96 9.14 -27.21
N ILE A 417 29.73 8.19 -27.72
CA ILE A 417 31.16 8.38 -27.99
C ILE A 417 31.57 7.56 -29.22
N GLU A 418 31.35 8.11 -30.41
CA GLU A 418 32.20 7.86 -31.58
C GLU A 418 32.41 9.20 -32.29
N GLY A 419 33.62 9.75 -32.21
CA GLY A 419 33.95 10.98 -32.93
C GLY A 419 35.10 11.81 -32.36
N LEU A 420 36.25 11.20 -32.05
CA LEU A 420 37.54 11.90 -32.02
C LEU A 420 38.61 10.98 -32.62
N THR A 421 38.81 11.10 -33.93
CA THR A 421 40.12 10.93 -34.59
C THR A 421 40.52 12.24 -35.22
#